data_AF-I3XAQ8-F1
#
_entry.id   AF-I3XAQ8-F1
#
_cell.length_a   1.000
_cell.length_b   1.000
_cell.length_c   1.000
_cell.angle_alpha   90.00
_cell.angle_beta   90.00
_cell.angle_gamma   90.00
#
_symmetry.space_group_name_H-M   'P 1'
#
loop_
_entity.id
_entity.type
_entity.pdbx_description
1 polymer ?
#
loop_
_entity_poly.entity_id
_entity_poly.type
_entity_poly.pdbx_seq_one_letter_code
_entity_poly.pdbx_strand_id
1 'polypeptide(L)'
;MTVRLHEQGVFSWHEWAEALSTELHRPGRKVDGSDYYDCWVAALSHLVAKLSITSGPELEALVRSWQRAAEATPHGKPIVLENDPLRQD
;
A
#
# COMPACT_ATOMS: atom_id res chain seq x y z
N MET A 1 1.07 -5.29 2.43
CA MET A 1 1.67 -3.96 2.21
C MET A 1 1.31 -2.95 3.30
N THR A 2 0.04 -2.57 3.50
CA THR A 2 -0.36 -1.55 4.51
C THR A 2 0.15 -1.81 5.93
N VAL A 3 -0.05 -3.02 6.47
CA VAL A 3 0.43 -3.39 7.81
C VAL A 3 1.95 -3.23 7.94
N ARG A 4 2.69 -3.65 6.92
CA ARG A 4 4.16 -3.58 6.93
C ARG A 4 4.67 -2.15 6.80
N LEU A 5 4.01 -1.31 6.00
CA LEU A 5 4.34 0.12 5.89
C LEU A 5 4.09 0.85 7.22
N HIS A 6 3.00 0.49 7.91
CA HIS A 6 2.75 0.94 9.28
C HIS A 6 3.85 0.46 10.25
N GLU A 7 4.23 -0.81 10.23
CA GLU A 7 5.31 -1.35 11.08
C GLU A 7 6.67 -0.68 10.85
N GLN A 8 6.95 -0.22 9.62
CA GLN A 8 8.14 0.54 9.27
C GLN A 8 8.04 2.04 9.63
N GLY A 9 6.92 2.47 10.25
CA GLY A 9 6.71 3.85 10.67
C GLY A 9 6.43 4.82 9.52
N VAL A 10 6.07 4.32 8.33
CA VAL A 10 5.76 5.17 7.17
C VAL A 10 4.53 6.03 7.47
N PHE A 11 3.51 5.45 8.09
CA PHE A 11 2.33 6.14 8.61
C PHE A 11 1.83 5.49 9.90
N SER A 12 1.07 6.23 10.68
CA SER A 12 0.33 5.73 11.84
C SER A 12 -1.01 5.10 11.44
N TRP A 13 -1.56 4.24 12.30
CA TRP A 13 -2.92 3.72 12.11
C TRP A 13 -4.00 4.79 12.05
N HIS A 14 -3.76 5.95 12.69
CA HIS A 14 -4.70 7.07 12.65
C HIS A 14 -4.75 7.70 11.25
N GLU A 15 -3.60 7.96 10.64
CA GLU A 15 -3.50 8.46 9.26
C GLU A 15 -4.09 7.46 8.26
N TRP A 16 -3.87 6.16 8.49
CA TRP A 16 -4.50 5.11 7.71
C TRP A 16 -6.04 5.16 7.78
N ALA A 17 -6.59 5.23 8.98
CA ALA A 17 -8.03 5.27 9.18
C ALA A 17 -8.67 6.52 8.53
N GLU A 18 -8.02 7.68 8.64
CA GLU A 18 -8.47 8.92 8.03
C GLU A 18 -8.46 8.85 6.49
N ALA A 19 -7.36 8.36 5.90
CA ALA A 19 -7.25 8.24 4.45
C ALA A 19 -8.25 7.22 3.89
N LEU A 20 -8.41 6.07 4.53
CA LEU A 20 -9.37 5.05 4.10
C LEU A 20 -10.81 5.57 4.22
N SER A 21 -11.14 6.24 5.34
CA SER A 21 -12.45 6.85 5.51
C SER A 21 -12.73 7.89 4.43
N THR A 22 -11.76 8.73 4.09
CA THR A 22 -11.89 9.72 3.01
C THR A 22 -12.20 9.05 1.67
N GLU A 23 -11.51 7.96 1.33
CA GLU A 23 -11.76 7.24 0.09
C GLU A 23 -13.13 6.56 0.05
N LEU A 24 -13.55 5.93 1.15
CA LEU A 24 -14.83 5.24 1.25
C LEU A 24 -16.04 6.18 1.16
N HIS A 25 -15.88 7.45 1.56
CA HIS A 25 -16.96 8.46 1.50
C HIS A 25 -16.92 9.34 0.25
N ARG A 26 -16.04 9.06 -0.72
CA ARG A 26 -16.03 9.82 -1.98
C ARG A 26 -17.37 9.66 -2.73
N PRO A 27 -17.83 10.69 -3.46
CA PRO A 27 -18.97 10.57 -4.35
C PRO A 27 -18.72 9.50 -5.42
N GLY A 28 -19.73 8.69 -5.73
CA GLY A 28 -19.66 7.67 -6.77
C GLY A 28 -19.17 6.29 -6.31
N ARG A 29 -18.97 6.08 -5.00
CA ARG A 29 -18.68 4.76 -4.44
C ARG A 29 -19.87 3.82 -4.56
N LYS A 30 -19.58 2.54 -4.77
CA LYS A 30 -20.64 1.54 -4.97
C LYS A 30 -21.29 1.19 -3.65
N VAL A 31 -22.62 1.21 -3.63
CA VAL A 31 -23.43 0.90 -2.44
C VAL A 31 -23.23 -0.54 -1.97
N ASP A 32 -22.87 -1.45 -2.87
CA ASP A 32 -22.57 -2.85 -2.57
C ASP A 32 -21.15 -3.08 -2.03
N GLY A 33 -20.31 -2.04 -1.98
CA GLY A 33 -18.93 -2.12 -1.51
C GLY A 33 -18.00 -2.94 -2.42
N SER A 34 -18.40 -3.24 -3.65
CA SER A 34 -17.56 -4.01 -4.58
C SER A 34 -16.30 -3.25 -5.03
N ASP A 35 -16.23 -1.94 -4.78
CA ASP A 35 -15.06 -1.09 -4.98
C ASP A 35 -14.24 -0.87 -3.68
N TYR A 36 -14.49 -1.64 -2.62
CA TYR A 36 -13.76 -1.53 -1.35
C TYR A 36 -12.24 -1.68 -1.52
N TYR A 37 -11.80 -2.65 -2.32
CA TYR A 37 -10.37 -2.83 -2.57
C TYR A 37 -9.78 -1.69 -3.40
N ASP A 38 -10.56 -1.07 -4.29
CA ASP A 38 -10.13 0.12 -5.02
C ASP A 38 -9.99 1.33 -4.07
N CYS A 39 -10.93 1.50 -3.13
CA CYS A 39 -10.83 2.51 -2.06
C CYS A 39 -9.58 2.30 -1.22
N TRP A 40 -9.31 1.04 -0.86
CA TRP A 40 -8.15 0.66 -0.07
C TRP A 40 -6.83 0.98 -0.77
N VAL A 41 -6.72 0.65 -2.07
CA VAL A 41 -5.53 0.96 -2.89
C VAL A 41 -5.37 2.47 -3.04
N ALA A 42 -6.45 3.21 -3.29
CA ALA A 42 -6.43 4.67 -3.41
C ALA A 42 -5.95 5.34 -2.10
N ALA A 43 -6.44 4.89 -0.95
CA ALA A 43 -6.07 5.42 0.36
C ALA A 43 -4.60 5.18 0.66
N LEU A 44 -4.12 3.96 0.39
CA LEU A 44 -2.71 3.61 0.57
C LEU A 44 -1.81 4.45 -0.33
N SER A 45 -2.19 4.59 -1.61
CA SER A 45 -1.43 5.38 -2.59
C SER A 45 -1.34 6.84 -2.18
N HIS A 46 -2.44 7.42 -1.71
CA HIS A 46 -2.48 8.80 -1.23
C HIS A 46 -1.61 9.03 -0.01
N LEU A 47 -1.66 8.15 1.00
CA LEU A 47 -0.78 8.26 2.17
C LEU A 47 0.68 8.20 1.78
N VAL A 48 1.04 7.19 1.01
CA VAL A 48 2.42 6.96 0.61
C VAL A 48 2.95 8.12 -0.25
N ALA A 49 2.11 8.73 -1.10
CA ALA A 49 2.46 9.95 -1.82
C ALA A 49 2.61 11.16 -0.89
N LYS A 50 1.72 11.35 0.10
CA LYS A 50 1.76 12.46 1.07
C LYS A 50 2.98 12.39 1.99
N LEU A 51 3.45 11.18 2.29
CA LEU A 51 4.56 10.89 3.20
C LEU A 51 5.92 10.80 2.48
N SER A 52 5.94 11.01 1.15
CA SER A 52 7.15 11.10 0.35
C SER A 52 7.95 12.37 0.68
N ILE A 53 8.60 12.35 1.84
CA ILE A 53 9.83 13.09 2.18
C ILE A 53 11.06 12.38 1.56
N THR A 54 10.84 11.25 0.87
CA THR A 54 11.78 10.47 0.08
C THR A 54 11.47 10.65 -1.41
N SER A 55 12.50 10.68 -2.27
CA SER A 55 12.35 11.05 -3.68
C SER A 55 11.39 10.09 -4.41
N GLY A 56 10.49 10.61 -5.25
CA GLY A 56 9.51 9.80 -6.01
C GLY A 56 10.07 8.52 -6.67
N PRO A 57 11.30 8.51 -7.20
CA PRO A 57 11.92 7.29 -7.74
C PRO A 57 12.13 6.16 -6.72
N GLU A 58 12.46 6.48 -5.47
CA GLU A 58 12.68 5.49 -4.40
C GLU A 58 11.36 4.85 -3.97
N LEU A 59 10.30 5.65 -3.90
CA LEU A 59 8.95 5.15 -3.65
C LEU A 59 8.51 4.19 -4.76
N GLU A 60 8.65 4.60 -6.02
CA GLU A 60 8.29 3.72 -7.13
C GLU A 60 9.11 2.43 -7.13
N ALA A 61 10.41 2.50 -6.78
CA ALA A 61 11.25 1.31 -6.64
C ALA A 61 10.73 0.39 -5.54
N LEU A 62 10.32 0.94 -4.40
CA LEU A 62 9.75 0.18 -3.29
C LEU A 62 8.39 -0.44 -3.65
N VAL A 63 7.51 0.28 -4.33
CA VAL A 63 6.23 -0.24 -4.84
C VAL A 63 6.46 -1.40 -5.80
N ARG A 64 7.37 -1.22 -6.77
CA ARG A 64 7.74 -2.29 -7.71
C ARG A 64 8.35 -3.49 -7.00
N SER A 65 9.17 -3.26 -5.97
CA SER A 65 9.75 -4.33 -5.15
C SER A 65 8.67 -5.13 -4.42
N TRP A 66 7.70 -4.45 -3.80
CA TRP A 66 6.57 -5.11 -3.15
C TRP A 66 5.65 -5.86 -4.13
N GLN A 67 5.42 -5.34 -5.33
CA GLN A 67 4.64 -6.04 -6.37
C GLN A 67 5.31 -7.36 -6.76
N ARG A 68 6.61 -7.32 -7.07
CA ARG A 68 7.37 -8.53 -7.41
C ARG A 68 7.43 -9.52 -6.25
N ALA A 69 7.61 -9.04 -5.02
CA ALA A 69 7.54 -9.88 -3.83
C ALA A 69 6.18 -10.57 -3.70
N ALA A 70 5.07 -9.86 -3.94
CA ALA A 70 3.73 -10.43 -3.90
C ALA A 70 3.52 -11.50 -4.99
N GLU A 71 3.97 -11.23 -6.22
CA GLU A 71 3.90 -12.18 -7.35
C GLU A 71 4.76 -13.44 -7.12
N ALA A 72 5.93 -13.29 -6.49
CA ALA A 72 6.83 -14.40 -6.19
C ALA A 72 6.42 -15.19 -4.94
N THR A 73 5.46 -14.70 -4.14
CA THR A 73 5.01 -15.37 -2.92
C THR A 73 3.91 -16.39 -3.23
N PRO A 74 4.13 -17.70 -2.99
CA PRO A 74 3.07 -18.69 -3.16
C PRO A 74 1.87 -18.40 -2.27
N HIS A 75 0.67 -18.72 -2.75
CA HIS A 75 -0.56 -18.54 -1.97
C HIS A 75 -0.47 -19.22 -0.59
N GLY A 76 -0.93 -18.51 0.45
CA GLY A 76 -0.87 -18.97 1.83
C GLY A 76 0.46 -18.68 2.54
N LYS A 77 1.44 -18.06 1.88
CA LYS A 77 2.69 -17.60 2.51
C LYS A 77 2.70 -16.08 2.73
N PRO A 78 3.41 -15.60 3.77
CA PRO A 78 3.52 -14.17 4.03
C PRO A 78 4.33 -13.48 2.91
N ILE A 79 3.84 -12.32 2.46
CA ILE A 79 4.55 -11.47 1.51
C ILE A 79 5.54 -10.61 2.31
N VAL A 80 6.83 -10.83 2.07
CA VAL A 80 7.93 -10.05 2.65
C VAL A 80 8.81 -9.50 1.51
N LEU A 81 9.55 -8.41 1.73
CA LEU A 81 10.32 -7.75 0.66
C LEU A 81 11.45 -8.64 0.11
N GLU A 82 11.95 -9.54 0.95
CA GLU A 82 12.97 -10.53 0.61
C GLU A 82 12.46 -11.55 -0.43
N ASN A 83 11.14 -11.62 -0.64
CA ASN A 83 10.57 -12.43 -1.71
C ASN A 83 10.71 -11.74 -3.08
N ASP A 84 11.13 -10.48 -3.16
CA ASP A 84 11.39 -9.80 -4.44
C ASP A 84 12.66 -10.40 -5.10
N PRO A 85 12.54 -11.11 -6.24
CA PRO A 85 13.67 -11.73 -6.91
C PRO A 85 14.68 -10.72 -7.49
N LEU A 86 14.34 -9.42 -7.56
CA LEU A 86 15.20 -8.36 -8.08
C LEU A 86 15.74 -7.43 -6.99
N ARG A 87 15.51 -7.73 -5.70
CA ARG A 87 16.06 -6.93 -4.61
C ARG A 87 17.57 -7.16 -4.53
N GLN A 88 18.35 -6.08 -4.47
CA GLN A 88 19.78 -6.13 -4.16
C GLN A 88 19.95 -5.68 -2.70
N ASP A 89 20.74 -6.44 -1.93
CA ASP A 89 21.01 -6.22 -0.50
C ASP A 89 21.79 -4.93 -0.22
#